data_AF-A0A6J0CUQ4-F1
#
_entry.id   AF-A0A6J0CUQ4-F1
#
_cell.length_a   1.000
_cell.length_b   1.000
_cell.length_c   1.000
_cell.angle_alpha   90.00
_cell.angle_beta   90.00
_cell.angle_gamma   90.00
#
_symmetry.space_group_name_H-M   'P 1'
#
loop_
_entity.id
_entity.type
_entity.pdbx_description
1 polymer ?
#
loop_
_entity_poly.entity_id
_entity_poly.type
_entity_poly.pdbx_seq_one_letter_code
_entity_poly.pdbx_strand_id
1 'polypeptide(L)'
;MLPPAVVKDSARAHFSVLGDILSSAIKNTQNLLAMPFGCGEQNMVLFAPNIYVLKYLNETQQLTEKIKSEAIGYLNAGYQRELNYKHNDGSYSAFGDQGDQSQGSTWLTAFVLKSFAQARAFIFIDETHITHAFTWLSQQQQDNGCFRSSGSLFNNAMKGGVEDEVTLSAYITIALLESSLPDTQPVVSKALTCLESSWKTTEHRGDGSSVYTKALLAYAFALAGNQDKRNEILKSLDTEAVKEGRNVCYRVCLHPVPVTGNGSRRCVEIVLHFSSVPMAF
;
A
#
# COMPACT_ATOMS: atom_id res chain seq x y z
N MET A 1 1.65 23.19 26.21
CA MET A 1 1.24 23.02 27.62
C MET A 1 1.54 21.59 28.03
N LEU A 2 1.98 21.37 29.27
CA LEU A 2 2.19 20.03 29.82
C LEU A 2 0.86 19.50 30.41
N PRO A 3 0.61 18.18 30.39
CA PRO A 3 -0.59 17.60 31.01
C PRO A 3 -0.70 17.95 32.50
N PRO A 4 -1.92 18.09 33.06
CA PRO A 4 -2.12 18.50 34.45
C PRO A 4 -1.51 17.54 35.49
N ALA A 5 -1.31 16.27 35.14
CA ALA A 5 -0.79 15.21 36.00
C ALA A 5 0.66 14.82 35.65
N VAL A 6 1.50 15.76 35.23
CA VAL A 6 2.91 15.46 34.93
C VAL A 6 3.68 15.18 36.23
N VAL A 7 4.43 14.07 36.25
CA VAL A 7 5.30 13.75 37.39
C VAL A 7 6.42 14.79 37.46
N LYS A 8 6.71 15.27 38.67
CA LYS A 8 7.76 16.26 38.88
C LYS A 8 9.09 15.74 38.31
N ASP A 9 9.79 16.59 37.56
CA ASP A 9 11.06 16.28 36.87
C ASP A 9 11.01 15.22 35.76
N SER A 10 9.82 14.78 35.33
CA SER A 10 9.67 13.83 34.22
C SER A 10 9.56 14.50 32.84
N ALA A 11 9.45 15.83 32.79
CA ALA A 11 9.29 16.56 31.54
C ALA A 11 10.58 16.48 30.71
N ARG A 12 10.51 15.82 29.56
CA ARG A 12 11.57 15.82 28.55
C ARG A 12 11.03 16.44 27.27
N ALA A 13 11.85 17.28 26.64
CA ALA A 13 11.58 17.80 25.31
C ALA A 13 12.79 17.46 24.42
N HIS A 14 12.50 16.93 23.23
CA HIS A 14 13.48 16.68 22.20
C HIS A 14 13.08 17.49 20.98
N PHE A 15 14.03 18.19 20.37
CA PHE A 15 13.82 18.84 19.09
C PHE A 15 14.70 18.15 18.04
N SER A 16 14.13 17.92 16.87
CA SER A 16 14.83 17.31 15.73
C SER A 16 14.61 18.18 14.52
N VAL A 17 15.69 18.65 13.92
CA VAL A 17 15.68 19.27 12.60
C VAL A 17 15.97 18.20 11.57
N LEU A 18 15.11 18.13 10.55
CA LEU A 18 15.13 17.13 9.49
C LEU A 18 15.33 17.87 8.16
N GLY A 19 16.27 17.42 7.34
CA GLY A 19 16.52 18.00 6.01
C GLY A 19 15.62 17.42 4.91
N ASP A 20 14.98 16.29 5.19
CA ASP A 20 14.07 15.59 4.28
C ASP A 20 13.00 14.82 5.07
N ILE A 21 11.85 14.55 4.43
CA ILE A 21 10.67 13.90 4.99
C ILE A 21 10.99 12.49 5.51
N LEU A 22 11.91 11.78 4.85
CA LEU A 22 12.34 10.45 5.28
C LEU A 22 13.52 10.49 6.26
N SER A 23 14.13 11.66 6.51
CA SER A 23 15.28 11.79 7.41
C SER A 23 14.98 11.37 8.86
N SER A 24 13.74 11.50 9.35
CA SER A 24 13.36 11.08 10.71
C SER A 24 13.28 9.57 10.83
N ALA A 25 12.67 8.90 9.83
CA ALA A 25 12.68 7.45 9.73
C ALA A 25 14.13 6.95 9.61
N ILE A 26 14.96 7.67 8.86
CA ILE A 26 16.30 7.22 8.48
C ILE A 26 17.38 7.45 9.53
N LYS A 27 17.25 8.44 10.41
CA LYS A 27 18.22 8.68 11.51
C LYS A 27 18.41 7.47 12.44
N ASN A 28 17.50 6.49 12.42
CA ASN A 28 17.66 5.17 13.05
C ASN A 28 17.82 4.07 11.98
N THR A 29 18.87 4.13 11.15
CA THR A 29 19.10 3.16 10.06
C THR A 29 19.07 1.69 10.49
N GLN A 30 19.44 1.38 11.73
CA GLN A 30 19.39 0.02 12.30
C GLN A 30 17.97 -0.47 12.63
N ASN A 31 16.98 0.42 12.70
CA ASN A 31 15.56 0.09 12.95
C ASN A 31 14.67 0.31 11.71
N LEU A 32 15.23 0.74 10.57
CA LEU A 32 14.51 0.92 9.30
C LEU A 32 14.26 -0.41 8.59
N LEU A 33 15.28 -1.27 8.60
CA LEU A 33 15.21 -2.59 8.03
C LEU A 33 14.56 -3.51 9.04
N ALA A 34 13.58 -4.27 8.59
CA ALA A 34 12.88 -5.21 9.43
C ALA A 34 12.97 -6.58 8.80
N MET A 35 13.44 -7.57 9.56
CA MET A 35 13.45 -8.95 9.12
C MET A 35 12.00 -9.43 8.94
N PRO A 36 11.62 -9.94 7.75
CA PRO A 36 10.27 -10.46 7.53
C PRO A 36 9.97 -11.71 8.37
N PHE A 37 8.81 -11.76 9.03
CA PHE A 37 8.32 -12.91 9.81
C PHE A 37 6.81 -12.93 9.93
N GLY A 38 6.29 -14.04 10.47
CA GLY A 38 4.85 -14.23 10.68
C GLY A 38 4.17 -14.87 9.48
N CYS A 39 2.84 -14.75 9.43
CA CYS A 39 1.99 -15.20 8.32
C CYS A 39 2.24 -14.39 7.03
N GLY A 40 1.68 -14.80 5.89
CA GLY A 40 1.93 -14.14 4.60
C GLY A 40 1.74 -12.62 4.62
N GLU A 41 0.69 -12.11 5.27
CA GLU A 41 0.52 -10.65 5.36
C GLU A 41 1.61 -9.98 6.22
N GLN A 42 1.94 -10.56 7.37
CA GLN A 42 2.94 -10.01 8.29
C GLN A 42 4.33 -10.03 7.67
N ASN A 43 4.63 -11.11 6.96
CA ASN A 43 5.86 -11.26 6.21
C ASN A 43 5.96 -10.16 5.15
N MET A 44 4.91 -9.93 4.36
CA MET A 44 4.93 -8.91 3.30
C MET A 44 4.98 -7.47 3.81
N VAL A 45 4.30 -7.16 4.92
CA VAL A 45 4.37 -5.83 5.54
C VAL A 45 5.76 -5.50 6.06
N LEU A 46 6.54 -6.51 6.43
CA LEU A 46 7.95 -6.34 6.80
C LEU A 46 8.88 -6.42 5.59
N PHE A 47 8.51 -7.13 4.53
CA PHE A 47 9.29 -7.26 3.30
C PHE A 47 9.34 -5.96 2.48
N ALA A 48 8.18 -5.39 2.14
CA ALA A 48 8.10 -4.26 1.21
C ALA A 48 8.89 -3.00 1.67
N PRO A 49 8.88 -2.60 2.97
CA PRO A 49 9.66 -1.45 3.44
C PRO A 49 11.16 -1.56 3.16
N ASN A 50 11.75 -2.77 3.20
CA ASN A 50 13.17 -2.97 2.89
C ASN A 50 13.50 -2.53 1.45
N ILE A 51 12.58 -2.73 0.50
CA ILE A 51 12.73 -2.30 -0.91
C ILE A 51 12.76 -0.78 -1.00
N TYR A 52 11.82 -0.11 -0.33
CA TYR A 52 11.71 1.35 -0.37
C TYR A 52 12.89 2.03 0.32
N VAL A 53 13.35 1.48 1.45
CA VAL A 53 14.56 1.94 2.15
C VAL A 53 15.79 1.80 1.24
N LEU A 54 15.95 0.65 0.58
CA LEU A 54 17.05 0.45 -0.37
C LEU A 54 16.98 1.44 -1.54
N LYS A 55 15.80 1.61 -2.15
CA LYS A 55 15.59 2.56 -3.25
C LYS A 55 15.92 3.99 -2.82
N TYR A 56 15.36 4.46 -1.71
CA TYR A 56 15.61 5.81 -1.22
C TYR A 56 17.10 6.05 -0.91
N LEU A 57 17.74 5.13 -0.17
CA LEU A 57 19.15 5.31 0.20
C LEU A 57 20.05 5.26 -1.02
N ASN A 58 19.69 4.47 -2.05
CA ASN A 58 20.39 4.44 -3.31
C ASN A 58 20.25 5.77 -4.07
N GLU A 59 19.03 6.27 -4.24
CA GLU A 59 18.75 7.54 -4.95
C GLU A 59 19.37 8.76 -4.26
N THR A 60 19.40 8.75 -2.92
CA THR A 60 20.00 9.84 -2.13
C THR A 60 21.50 9.66 -1.87
N GLN A 61 22.12 8.63 -2.45
CA GLN A 61 23.55 8.33 -2.30
C GLN A 61 23.99 8.11 -0.84
N GLN A 62 23.07 7.63 0.00
CA GLN A 62 23.29 7.31 1.43
C GLN A 62 23.44 5.80 1.68
N LEU A 63 23.32 4.98 0.64
CA LEU A 63 23.39 3.51 0.77
C LEU A 63 24.82 3.05 1.06
N THR A 64 25.01 2.47 2.25
CA THR A 64 26.27 1.81 2.63
C THR A 64 26.22 0.32 2.31
N GLU A 65 27.38 -0.29 2.08
CA GLU A 65 27.46 -1.74 1.78
C GLU A 65 26.91 -2.60 2.93
N LYS A 66 27.09 -2.15 4.18
CA LYS A 66 26.52 -2.82 5.36
C LYS A 66 25.00 -2.86 5.31
N ILE A 67 24.36 -1.71 5.08
CA ILE A 67 22.89 -1.61 5.00
C ILE A 67 22.38 -2.42 3.81
N LYS A 68 23.07 -2.32 2.67
CA LYS A 68 22.72 -3.07 1.46
C LYS A 68 22.75 -4.58 1.70
N SER A 69 23.84 -5.09 2.27
CA SER A 69 24.00 -6.52 2.56
C SER A 69 22.93 -7.03 3.53
N GLU A 70 22.64 -6.27 4.59
CA GLU A 70 21.59 -6.61 5.56
C GLU A 70 20.20 -6.66 4.92
N ALA A 71 19.84 -5.62 4.16
CA ALA A 71 18.54 -5.56 3.47
C ALA A 71 18.39 -6.68 2.42
N ILE A 72 19.44 -7.00 1.66
CA ILE A 72 19.45 -8.14 0.73
C ILE A 72 19.25 -9.46 1.48
N GLY A 73 19.87 -9.63 2.65
CA GLY A 73 19.64 -10.79 3.51
C GLY A 73 18.17 -10.92 3.93
N TYR A 74 17.56 -9.82 4.38
CA TYR A 74 16.14 -9.78 4.77
C TYR A 74 15.20 -10.02 3.59
N LEU A 75 15.47 -9.44 2.43
CA LEU A 75 14.69 -9.68 1.22
C LEU A 75 14.78 -11.15 0.77
N ASN A 76 15.97 -11.74 0.73
CA ASN A 76 16.09 -13.16 0.35
C ASN A 76 15.33 -14.08 1.32
N ALA A 77 15.46 -13.84 2.63
CA ALA A 77 14.76 -14.62 3.65
C ALA A 77 13.23 -14.44 3.57
N GLY A 78 12.77 -13.20 3.40
CA GLY A 78 11.34 -12.88 3.27
C GLY A 78 10.72 -13.42 1.99
N TYR A 79 11.46 -13.40 0.87
CA TYR A 79 11.04 -14.01 -0.38
C TYR A 79 10.84 -15.52 -0.22
N GLN A 80 11.84 -16.23 0.28
CA GLN A 80 11.75 -17.68 0.52
C GLN A 80 10.61 -18.02 1.48
N ARG A 81 10.41 -17.20 2.52
CA ARG A 81 9.32 -17.37 3.48
C ARG A 81 7.96 -17.19 2.83
N GLU A 82 7.79 -16.18 1.98
CA GLU A 82 6.54 -15.87 1.32
C GLU A 82 6.06 -17.00 0.39
N LEU A 83 7.00 -17.75 -0.20
CA LEU A 83 6.65 -18.89 -1.05
C LEU A 83 5.92 -20.02 -0.30
N ASN A 84 6.02 -20.10 1.03
CA ASN A 84 5.23 -21.05 1.83
C ASN A 84 3.74 -20.67 1.90
N TYR A 85 3.41 -19.43 1.52
CA TYR A 85 2.05 -18.90 1.51
C TYR A 85 1.42 -18.86 0.12
N LYS A 86 2.17 -19.33 -0.88
CA LYS A 86 1.73 -19.47 -2.26
C LYS A 86 0.86 -20.73 -2.43
N HIS A 87 -0.22 -20.60 -3.18
CA HIS A 87 -1.12 -21.67 -3.58
C HIS A 87 -0.70 -22.29 -4.91
N ASN A 88 -1.22 -23.49 -5.17
CA ASN A 88 -1.01 -24.19 -6.44
C ASN A 88 -1.54 -23.40 -7.66
N ASP A 89 -2.64 -22.65 -7.47
CA ASP A 89 -3.23 -21.80 -8.51
C ASP A 89 -2.47 -20.48 -8.78
N GLY A 90 -1.42 -20.21 -8.00
CA GLY A 90 -0.59 -19.01 -8.14
C GLY A 90 -0.94 -17.86 -7.19
N SER A 91 -2.03 -17.97 -6.44
CA SER A 91 -2.46 -16.98 -5.45
C SER A 91 -1.68 -17.07 -4.14
N TYR A 92 -1.86 -16.08 -3.26
CA TYR A 92 -1.26 -16.05 -1.92
C TYR A 92 -2.35 -15.83 -0.86
N SER A 93 -2.20 -16.46 0.30
CA SER A 93 -3.07 -16.25 1.47
C SER A 93 -2.26 -16.19 2.77
N ALA A 94 -2.87 -15.70 3.85
CA ALA A 94 -2.23 -15.60 5.17
C ALA A 94 -1.48 -16.86 5.62
N PHE A 95 -2.10 -18.02 5.40
CA PHE A 95 -1.65 -19.29 5.94
C PHE A 95 -1.23 -20.29 4.85
N GLY A 96 -1.25 -19.89 3.58
CA GLY A 96 -0.92 -20.74 2.45
C GLY A 96 -1.97 -21.80 2.16
N ASP A 97 -1.58 -22.81 1.39
CA ASP A 97 -2.45 -23.90 0.92
C ASP A 97 -2.59 -24.99 2.00
N GLN A 98 -3.36 -24.70 3.06
CA GLN A 98 -3.62 -25.63 4.18
C GLN A 98 -4.90 -26.48 4.00
N GLY A 99 -5.34 -26.72 2.76
CA GLY A 99 -6.45 -27.62 2.41
C GLY A 99 -7.63 -26.93 1.69
N ASP A 100 -8.67 -27.71 1.39
CA ASP A 100 -9.78 -27.38 0.46
C ASP A 100 -10.57 -26.09 0.76
N GLN A 101 -10.43 -25.50 1.94
CA GLN A 101 -11.09 -24.25 2.34
C GLN A 101 -10.18 -23.01 2.28
N SER A 102 -8.88 -23.19 2.02
CA SER A 102 -7.95 -22.06 1.89
C SER A 102 -8.15 -21.39 0.54
N GLN A 103 -8.59 -20.13 0.54
CA GLN A 103 -8.76 -19.33 -0.67
C GLN A 103 -7.67 -18.28 -0.77
N GLY A 104 -7.12 -18.11 -1.98
CA GLY A 104 -6.24 -17.00 -2.31
C GLY A 104 -6.88 -15.64 -2.03
N SER A 105 -6.10 -14.72 -1.46
CA SER A 105 -6.54 -13.36 -1.23
C SER A 105 -6.18 -12.47 -2.41
N THR A 106 -7.17 -11.81 -3.02
CA THR A 106 -6.92 -10.88 -4.14
C THR A 106 -5.98 -9.75 -3.73
N TRP A 107 -6.19 -9.20 -2.54
CA TRP A 107 -5.37 -8.10 -2.03
C TRP A 107 -3.93 -8.55 -1.77
N LEU A 108 -3.73 -9.67 -1.06
CA LEU A 108 -2.38 -10.15 -0.72
C LEU A 108 -1.64 -10.56 -1.99
N THR A 109 -2.30 -11.25 -2.91
CA THR A 109 -1.69 -11.66 -4.18
C THR A 109 -1.21 -10.45 -4.99
N ALA A 110 -1.99 -9.37 -5.05
CA ALA A 110 -1.56 -8.13 -5.70
C ALA A 110 -0.41 -7.44 -4.96
N PHE A 111 -0.41 -7.48 -3.61
CA PHE A 111 0.68 -6.93 -2.81
C PHE A 111 2.00 -7.69 -3.02
N VAL A 112 1.94 -9.01 -3.05
CA VAL A 112 3.08 -9.89 -3.33
C VAL A 112 3.60 -9.66 -4.74
N LEU A 113 2.72 -9.65 -5.75
CA LEU A 113 3.09 -9.39 -7.15
C LEU A 113 3.88 -8.09 -7.26
N LYS A 114 3.33 -6.98 -6.73
CA LYS A 114 3.98 -5.67 -6.73
C LYS A 114 5.35 -5.72 -6.07
N SER A 115 5.39 -6.24 -4.85
CA SER A 115 6.60 -6.22 -4.03
C SER A 115 7.70 -7.09 -4.65
N PHE A 116 7.35 -8.24 -5.21
CA PHE A 116 8.28 -9.11 -5.93
C PHE A 116 8.79 -8.45 -7.21
N ALA A 117 7.91 -7.82 -7.99
CA ALA A 117 8.30 -7.11 -9.20
C ALA A 117 9.29 -5.97 -8.91
N GLN A 118 9.12 -5.24 -7.80
CA GLN A 118 10.05 -4.19 -7.37
C GLN A 118 11.34 -4.74 -6.75
N ALA A 119 11.26 -5.87 -6.03
CA ALA A 119 12.42 -6.51 -5.41
C ALA A 119 13.46 -7.02 -6.42
N ARG A 120 13.06 -7.26 -7.69
CA ARG A 120 13.95 -7.62 -8.80
C ARG A 120 15.14 -6.67 -8.99
N ALA A 121 15.00 -5.42 -8.56
CA ALA A 121 16.10 -4.46 -8.61
C ALA A 121 17.26 -4.79 -7.64
N PHE A 122 17.02 -5.64 -6.63
CA PHE A 122 17.97 -5.89 -5.52
C PHE A 122 18.26 -7.37 -5.28
N ILE A 123 17.30 -8.26 -5.50
CA ILE A 123 17.44 -9.71 -5.31
C ILE A 123 16.91 -10.49 -6.50
N PHE A 124 17.33 -11.76 -6.61
CA PHE A 124 16.75 -12.67 -7.59
C PHE A 124 15.32 -13.03 -7.18
N ILE A 125 14.39 -12.88 -8.13
CA ILE A 125 13.01 -13.32 -8.03
C ILE A 125 12.73 -14.18 -9.25
N ASP A 126 12.23 -15.40 -9.05
CA ASP A 126 11.76 -16.24 -10.14
C ASP A 126 10.53 -15.59 -10.82
N GLU A 127 10.66 -15.32 -12.12
CA GLU A 127 9.62 -14.68 -12.94
C GLU A 127 8.33 -15.52 -13.02
N THR A 128 8.41 -16.83 -12.82
CA THR A 128 7.23 -17.69 -12.77
C THR A 128 6.33 -17.33 -11.58
N HIS A 129 6.89 -16.88 -10.45
CA HIS A 129 6.10 -16.49 -9.28
C HIS A 129 5.31 -15.20 -9.52
N ILE A 130 5.88 -14.24 -10.26
CA ILE A 130 5.19 -13.02 -10.70
C ILE A 130 4.12 -13.37 -11.74
N THR A 131 4.48 -14.20 -12.72
CA THR A 131 3.57 -14.61 -13.80
C THR A 131 2.36 -15.35 -13.27
N HIS A 132 2.55 -16.31 -12.36
CA HIS A 132 1.44 -17.06 -11.74
C HIS A 132 0.49 -16.15 -10.95
N ALA A 133 1.04 -15.23 -10.15
CA ALA A 133 0.23 -14.25 -9.41
C ALA A 133 -0.58 -13.34 -10.36
N PHE A 134 0.05 -12.87 -11.44
CA PHE A 134 -0.60 -12.05 -12.46
C PHE A 134 -1.72 -12.82 -13.17
N THR A 135 -1.46 -14.05 -13.61
CA THR A 135 -2.44 -14.90 -14.29
C THR A 135 -3.64 -15.15 -13.39
N TRP A 136 -3.42 -15.49 -12.12
CA TRP A 136 -4.51 -15.71 -11.18
C TRP A 136 -5.32 -14.44 -10.91
N LEU A 137 -4.67 -13.28 -10.72
CA LEU A 137 -5.37 -12.00 -10.54
C LEU A 137 -6.22 -11.64 -11.75
N SER A 138 -5.72 -11.91 -12.96
CA SER A 138 -6.45 -11.68 -14.21
C SER A 138 -7.76 -12.47 -14.27
N GLN A 139 -7.82 -13.65 -13.64
CA GLN A 139 -9.03 -14.47 -13.52
C GLN A 139 -10.02 -13.94 -12.46
N GLN A 140 -9.59 -13.01 -11.61
CA GLN A 140 -10.46 -12.31 -10.66
C GLN A 140 -11.07 -11.03 -11.24
N GLN A 141 -10.71 -10.67 -12.48
CA GLN A 141 -11.30 -9.54 -13.18
C GLN A 141 -12.69 -9.89 -13.71
N GLN A 142 -13.66 -9.04 -13.41
CA GLN A 142 -15.05 -9.13 -13.84
C GLN A 142 -15.23 -8.54 -15.24
N ASP A 143 -16.39 -8.78 -15.87
CA ASP A 143 -16.70 -8.29 -17.22
C ASP A 143 -16.67 -6.75 -17.33
N ASN A 144 -17.02 -6.05 -16.25
CA ASN A 144 -16.94 -4.59 -16.16
C ASN A 144 -15.51 -4.06 -16.01
N GLY A 145 -14.51 -4.94 -15.88
CA GLY A 145 -13.09 -4.62 -15.69
C GLY A 145 -12.65 -4.48 -14.23
N CYS A 146 -13.57 -4.44 -13.27
CA CYS A 146 -13.26 -4.39 -11.85
C CYS A 146 -12.80 -5.75 -11.33
N PHE A 147 -12.12 -5.77 -10.19
CA PHE A 147 -11.67 -7.01 -9.55
C PHE A 147 -12.57 -7.39 -8.40
N ARG A 148 -12.94 -8.67 -8.33
CA ARG A 148 -13.68 -9.21 -7.18
C ARG A 148 -12.75 -9.47 -6.00
N SER A 149 -13.28 -9.26 -4.80
CA SER A 149 -12.59 -9.62 -3.56
C SER A 149 -12.75 -11.11 -3.28
N SER A 150 -11.63 -11.80 -3.02
CA SER A 150 -11.61 -13.18 -2.54
C SER A 150 -10.67 -13.33 -1.35
N GLY A 151 -10.89 -14.42 -0.60
CA GLY A 151 -10.10 -14.74 0.59
C GLY A 151 -10.33 -13.76 1.75
N SER A 152 -9.86 -14.16 2.92
CA SER A 152 -9.81 -13.31 4.11
C SER A 152 -8.37 -12.94 4.43
N LEU A 153 -8.17 -11.82 5.12
CA LEU A 153 -6.90 -11.53 5.77
C LEU A 153 -7.01 -11.84 7.25
N PHE A 154 -5.90 -12.24 7.86
CA PHE A 154 -5.80 -12.39 9.31
C PHE A 154 -6.01 -11.04 10.03
N ASN A 155 -5.57 -9.94 9.43
CA ASN A 155 -5.78 -8.60 9.96
C ASN A 155 -6.27 -7.63 8.87
N ASN A 156 -7.56 -7.31 8.90
CA ASN A 156 -8.18 -6.38 7.94
C ASN A 156 -7.62 -4.96 8.02
N ALA A 157 -6.98 -4.54 9.13
CA ALA A 157 -6.31 -3.25 9.19
C ALA A 157 -5.14 -3.14 8.18
N MET A 158 -4.58 -4.29 7.74
CA MET A 158 -3.47 -4.34 6.79
C MET A 158 -3.90 -4.00 5.35
N LYS A 159 -5.19 -4.14 5.02
CA LYS A 159 -5.78 -3.63 3.77
C LYS A 159 -5.86 -2.09 3.73
N GLY A 160 -5.67 -1.41 4.85
CA GLY A 160 -5.98 0.01 4.98
C GLY A 160 -7.48 0.27 4.75
N GLY A 161 -7.82 1.32 4.01
CA GLY A 161 -9.21 1.66 3.66
C GLY A 161 -9.77 0.90 2.45
N VAL A 162 -9.19 -0.23 2.04
CA VAL A 162 -9.68 -1.06 0.92
C VAL A 162 -10.88 -1.88 1.38
N GLU A 163 -12.06 -1.26 1.37
CA GLU A 163 -13.30 -1.85 1.91
C GLU A 163 -14.29 -2.28 0.83
N ASP A 164 -14.23 -1.67 -0.36
CA ASP A 164 -15.14 -1.92 -1.48
C ASP A 164 -14.41 -2.36 -2.76
N GLU A 165 -15.17 -2.88 -3.73
CA GLU A 165 -14.64 -3.39 -5.00
C GLU A 165 -13.91 -2.33 -5.82
N VAL A 166 -14.34 -1.06 -5.79
CA VAL A 166 -13.68 0.03 -6.53
C VAL A 166 -12.33 0.32 -5.91
N THR A 167 -12.27 0.44 -4.58
CA THR A 167 -11.01 0.66 -3.86
C THR A 167 -10.04 -0.50 -4.04
N LEU A 168 -10.53 -1.74 -4.03
CA LEU A 168 -9.72 -2.93 -4.33
C LEU A 168 -9.20 -2.91 -5.78
N SER A 169 -10.08 -2.58 -6.73
CA SER A 169 -9.71 -2.48 -8.13
C SER A 169 -8.66 -1.40 -8.37
N ALA A 170 -8.76 -0.26 -7.67
CA ALA A 170 -7.77 0.82 -7.74
C ALA A 170 -6.42 0.34 -7.20
N TYR A 171 -6.42 -0.34 -6.04
CA TYR A 171 -5.22 -0.92 -5.46
C TYR A 171 -4.54 -1.93 -6.38
N ILE A 172 -5.30 -2.87 -6.97
CA ILE A 172 -4.75 -3.87 -7.90
C ILE A 172 -4.21 -3.19 -9.16
N THR A 173 -4.92 -2.19 -9.70
CA THR A 173 -4.45 -1.44 -10.87
C THR A 173 -3.13 -0.73 -10.61
N ILE A 174 -2.99 -0.09 -9.44
CA ILE A 174 -1.72 0.50 -8.99
C ILE A 174 -0.63 -0.57 -8.91
N ALA A 175 -0.91 -1.70 -8.26
CA ALA A 175 0.05 -2.79 -8.12
C ALA A 175 0.55 -3.31 -9.48
N LEU A 176 -0.34 -3.46 -10.46
CA LEU A 176 0.02 -3.88 -11.81
C LEU A 176 0.89 -2.82 -12.51
N LEU A 177 0.51 -1.55 -12.45
CA LEU A 177 1.28 -0.44 -13.06
C LEU A 177 2.66 -0.29 -12.42
N GLU A 178 2.74 -0.34 -11.08
CA GLU A 178 4.01 -0.30 -10.33
C GLU A 178 4.89 -1.55 -10.55
N SER A 179 4.32 -2.62 -11.11
CA SER A 179 5.05 -3.82 -11.53
C SER A 179 5.59 -3.72 -12.96
N SER A 180 5.59 -2.53 -13.55
CA SER A 180 6.01 -2.24 -14.93
C SER A 180 5.11 -2.86 -16.01
N LEU A 181 3.84 -3.15 -15.70
CA LEU A 181 2.86 -3.47 -16.73
C LEU A 181 2.34 -2.17 -17.36
N PRO A 182 2.37 -2.03 -18.69
CA PRO A 182 1.88 -0.83 -19.35
C PRO A 182 0.35 -0.73 -19.23
N ASP A 183 -0.16 0.48 -19.35
CA ASP A 183 -1.59 0.80 -19.43
C ASP A 183 -2.28 0.11 -20.62
N THR A 184 -1.53 -0.19 -21.68
CA THR A 184 -1.99 -0.96 -22.86
C THR A 184 -2.19 -2.44 -22.60
N GLN A 185 -1.70 -2.99 -21.48
CA GLN A 185 -1.93 -4.39 -21.13
C GLN A 185 -3.44 -4.62 -20.93
N PRO A 186 -4.08 -5.61 -21.57
CA PRO A 186 -5.54 -5.73 -21.58
C PRO A 186 -6.20 -5.74 -20.21
N VAL A 187 -5.56 -6.40 -19.22
CA VAL A 187 -6.05 -6.46 -17.84
C VAL A 187 -6.02 -5.08 -17.18
N VAL A 188 -4.94 -4.31 -17.39
CA VAL A 188 -4.77 -2.95 -16.84
C VAL A 188 -5.73 -1.99 -17.53
N SER A 189 -5.84 -2.04 -18.85
CA SER A 189 -6.75 -1.20 -19.65
C SER A 189 -8.22 -1.37 -19.24
N LYS A 190 -8.67 -2.62 -19.07
CA LYS A 190 -10.02 -2.93 -18.57
C LYS A 190 -10.22 -2.41 -17.14
N ALA A 191 -9.22 -2.56 -16.28
CA ALA A 191 -9.30 -2.06 -14.92
C ALA A 191 -9.43 -0.52 -14.89
N LEU A 192 -8.63 0.20 -15.67
CA LEU A 192 -8.74 1.67 -15.81
C LEU A 192 -10.13 2.09 -16.31
N THR A 193 -10.73 1.33 -17.22
CA THR A 193 -12.10 1.56 -17.71
C THR A 193 -13.15 1.39 -16.60
N CYS A 194 -13.01 0.35 -15.76
CA CYS A 194 -13.82 0.17 -14.56
C CYS A 194 -13.68 1.37 -13.61
N LEU A 195 -12.44 1.80 -13.31
CA LEU A 195 -12.17 2.90 -12.39
C LEU A 195 -12.76 4.23 -12.89
N GLU A 196 -12.65 4.50 -14.20
CA GLU A 196 -13.25 5.68 -14.80
C GLU A 196 -14.79 5.65 -14.71
N SER A 197 -15.38 4.49 -14.99
CA SER A 197 -16.84 4.31 -14.89
C SER A 197 -17.33 4.48 -13.44
N SER A 198 -16.57 3.96 -12.48
CA SER A 198 -16.86 4.09 -11.04
C SER A 198 -16.71 5.53 -10.54
N TRP A 199 -15.75 6.28 -11.09
CA TRP A 199 -15.61 7.71 -10.80
C TRP A 199 -16.81 8.52 -11.30
N LYS A 200 -17.27 8.30 -12.54
CA LYS A 200 -18.44 9.00 -13.11
C LYS A 200 -19.72 8.74 -12.32
N THR A 201 -19.92 7.51 -11.83
CA THR A 201 -21.13 7.18 -11.05
C THR A 201 -21.10 7.77 -9.64
N THR A 202 -19.93 7.83 -9.00
CA THR A 202 -19.76 8.39 -7.65
C THR A 202 -19.81 9.92 -7.64
N GLU A 203 -19.28 10.59 -8.66
CA GLU A 203 -19.41 12.04 -8.84
C GLU A 203 -20.89 12.47 -8.96
N HIS A 204 -21.70 11.72 -9.71
CA HIS A 204 -23.10 12.08 -9.98
C HIS A 204 -24.07 11.72 -8.85
N ARG A 205 -23.74 10.78 -7.96
CA ARG A 205 -24.64 10.33 -6.89
C ARG A 205 -24.55 11.18 -5.62
N GLY A 206 -23.53 12.01 -5.45
CA GLY A 206 -23.29 12.77 -4.21
C GLY A 206 -23.02 11.88 -2.98
N ASP A 207 -22.95 10.56 -3.18
CA ASP A 207 -22.53 9.57 -2.20
C ASP A 207 -21.01 9.51 -2.31
N GLY A 208 -20.34 10.32 -1.50
CA GLY A 208 -18.92 10.57 -1.61
C GLY A 208 -18.13 9.28 -1.52
N SER A 209 -17.51 8.87 -2.63
CA SER A 209 -16.41 7.90 -2.60
C SER A 209 -15.42 8.36 -1.53
N SER A 210 -14.96 7.43 -0.69
CA SER A 210 -14.08 7.80 0.43
C SER A 210 -12.87 8.58 -0.08
N VAL A 211 -12.43 9.58 0.68
CA VAL A 211 -11.19 10.34 0.42
C VAL A 211 -10.03 9.40 0.03
N TYR A 212 -9.96 8.24 0.69
CA TYR A 212 -8.97 7.20 0.42
C TYR A 212 -9.11 6.60 -0.99
N THR A 213 -10.34 6.23 -1.39
CA THR A 213 -10.63 5.73 -2.74
C THR A 213 -10.25 6.77 -3.80
N LYS A 214 -10.62 8.05 -3.60
CA LYS A 214 -10.26 9.14 -4.52
C LYS A 214 -8.75 9.30 -4.66
N ALA A 215 -8.00 9.20 -3.55
CA ALA A 215 -6.55 9.27 -3.58
C ALA A 215 -5.92 8.12 -4.39
N LEU A 216 -6.43 6.89 -4.21
CA LEU A 216 -5.99 5.75 -5.00
C LEU A 216 -6.36 5.88 -6.49
N LEU A 217 -7.56 6.36 -6.81
CA LEU A 217 -7.95 6.62 -8.21
C LEU A 217 -7.03 7.66 -8.86
N ALA A 218 -6.79 8.79 -8.19
CA ALA A 218 -5.87 9.82 -8.68
C ALA A 218 -4.47 9.25 -8.92
N TYR A 219 -3.98 8.42 -8.00
CA TYR A 219 -2.67 7.78 -8.14
C TYR A 219 -2.61 6.76 -9.28
N ALA A 220 -3.64 5.91 -9.43
CA ALA A 220 -3.75 4.96 -10.53
C ALA A 220 -3.72 5.68 -11.89
N PHE A 221 -4.50 6.75 -12.06
CA PHE A 221 -4.50 7.53 -13.30
C PHE A 221 -3.19 8.30 -13.53
N ALA A 222 -2.52 8.75 -12.46
CA ALA A 222 -1.19 9.34 -12.57
C ALA A 222 -0.16 8.34 -13.12
N LEU A 223 -0.17 7.10 -12.60
CA LEU A 223 0.69 6.02 -13.07
C LEU A 223 0.38 5.60 -14.51
N ALA A 224 -0.90 5.61 -14.89
CA ALA A 224 -1.34 5.32 -16.26
C ALA A 224 -1.12 6.50 -17.24
N GLY A 225 -0.52 7.61 -16.80
CA GLY A 225 -0.27 8.77 -17.65
C GLY A 225 -1.51 9.63 -17.98
N ASN A 226 -2.69 9.31 -17.45
CA ASN A 226 -3.93 10.05 -17.68
C ASN A 226 -3.99 11.30 -16.77
N GLN A 227 -3.31 12.36 -17.21
CA GLN A 227 -3.16 13.61 -16.47
C GLN A 227 -4.51 14.31 -16.24
N ASP A 228 -5.41 14.26 -17.21
CA ASP A 228 -6.71 14.93 -17.15
C ASP A 228 -7.58 14.34 -16.06
N LYS A 229 -7.73 13.01 -16.04
CA LYS A 229 -8.52 12.31 -15.01
C LYS A 229 -7.90 12.46 -13.63
N ARG A 230 -6.56 12.36 -13.53
CA ARG A 230 -5.86 12.66 -12.26
C ARG A 230 -6.21 14.06 -11.77
N ASN A 231 -6.08 15.09 -12.61
CA ASN A 231 -6.30 16.48 -12.22
C ASN A 231 -7.77 16.74 -11.83
N GLU A 232 -8.72 16.11 -12.52
CA GLU A 232 -10.13 16.13 -12.18
C GLU A 232 -10.39 15.57 -10.76
N ILE A 233 -9.85 14.40 -10.46
CA ILE A 233 -10.02 13.75 -9.15
C ILE A 233 -9.30 14.54 -8.05
N LEU A 234 -8.09 15.04 -8.30
CA LEU A 234 -7.36 15.89 -7.34
C LEU A 234 -8.11 17.17 -7.02
N LYS A 235 -8.75 17.81 -8.01
CA LYS A 235 -9.63 18.96 -7.77
C LYS A 235 -10.81 18.61 -6.86
N SER A 236 -11.42 17.43 -7.06
CA SER A 236 -12.48 16.96 -6.14
C SER A 236 -11.94 16.65 -4.74
N LEU A 237 -10.72 16.13 -4.61
CA LEU A 237 -10.10 15.92 -3.29
C LEU A 237 -9.87 17.26 -2.59
N ASP A 238 -9.38 18.27 -3.31
CA ASP A 238 -9.10 19.59 -2.76
C ASP A 238 -10.34 20.30 -2.19
N THR A 239 -11.56 19.97 -2.66
CA THR A 239 -12.80 20.49 -2.07
C THR A 239 -13.15 19.85 -0.73
N GLU A 240 -12.59 18.68 -0.43
CA GLU A 240 -12.77 17.96 0.84
C GLU A 240 -11.61 18.15 1.82
N ALA A 241 -10.57 18.89 1.40
CA ALA A 241 -9.39 19.12 2.22
C ALA A 241 -9.69 20.01 3.42
N VAL A 242 -9.25 19.58 4.61
CA VAL A 242 -9.30 20.37 5.83
C VAL A 242 -8.05 21.25 5.86
N LYS A 243 -8.24 22.57 5.77
CA LYS A 243 -7.16 23.55 5.78
C LYS A 243 -7.02 24.15 7.17
N GLU A 244 -5.98 23.75 7.90
CA GLU A 244 -5.57 24.36 9.17
C GLU A 244 -4.30 25.18 8.97
N GLY A 245 -4.45 26.49 8.75
CA GLY A 245 -3.31 27.39 8.49
C GLY A 245 -2.63 27.10 7.16
N ARG A 246 -1.35 26.68 7.19
CA ARG A 246 -0.59 26.25 6.00
C ARG A 246 -0.69 24.74 5.72
N ASN A 247 -1.32 23.98 6.62
CA ASN A 247 -1.42 22.54 6.50
C ASN A 247 -2.70 22.17 5.76
N VAL A 248 -2.56 21.26 4.80
CA VAL A 248 -3.68 20.65 4.08
C VAL A 248 -3.74 19.19 4.54
N CYS A 249 -4.80 18.83 5.26
CA CYS A 249 -4.99 17.48 5.79
C CYS A 249 -6.26 16.88 5.19
N TYR A 250 -6.26 15.58 4.96
CA TYR A 250 -7.46 14.85 4.59
C TYR A 250 -7.84 13.90 5.74
N ARG A 251 -9.11 13.91 6.12
CA ARG A 251 -9.58 13.09 7.25
C ARG A 251 -10.03 11.73 6.73
N VAL A 252 -9.36 10.66 7.17
CA VAL A 252 -9.72 9.28 6.83
C VAL A 252 -10.10 8.56 8.11
N CYS A 253 -11.37 8.18 8.24
CA CYS A 253 -11.83 7.43 9.40
C CYS A 253 -11.68 5.93 9.11
N LEU A 254 -10.54 5.33 9.49
CA LEU A 254 -10.38 3.88 9.52
C LEU A 254 -11.23 3.30 10.65
N HIS A 255 -11.83 2.12 10.45
CA HIS A 255 -12.66 1.47 11.47
C HIS A 255 -11.91 1.32 12.82
N PRO A 256 -12.60 1.43 13.96
CA PRO A 256 -11.98 1.37 15.27
C PRO A 256 -11.38 -0.02 15.54
N VAL A 257 -10.12 -0.06 15.96
CA VAL A 257 -9.57 -1.18 16.72
C VAL A 257 -10.48 -1.37 17.95
N PRO A 258 -10.99 -2.58 18.24
CA PRO A 258 -11.82 -2.79 19.42
C PRO A 258 -10.93 -2.67 20.66
N VAL A 259 -10.88 -1.48 21.23
CA VAL A 259 -10.40 -1.28 22.60
C VAL A 259 -11.64 -1.20 23.48
N THR A 260 -11.66 -2.08 24.48
CA THR A 260 -12.65 -2.10 25.55
C THR A 260 -12.83 -0.71 26.14
N GLY A 261 -14.04 -0.14 25.99
CA GLY A 261 -14.46 1.07 26.70
C GLY A 261 -14.63 2.30 25.81
N ASN A 262 -15.91 2.62 25.57
CA ASN A 262 -16.47 3.85 25.00
C ASN A 262 -16.25 4.11 23.50
N GLY A 263 -17.35 4.02 22.75
CA GLY A 263 -17.43 4.10 21.28
C GLY A 263 -17.19 5.49 20.70
N SER A 264 -15.97 6.02 20.82
CA SER A 264 -15.52 7.16 20.03
C SER A 264 -14.76 6.68 18.81
N ARG A 265 -15.27 6.98 17.61
CA ARG A 265 -14.56 6.76 16.33
C ARG A 265 -13.25 7.57 16.37
N ARG A 266 -12.09 6.93 16.28
CA ARG A 266 -10.82 7.63 16.07
C ARG A 266 -10.63 7.81 14.57
N CYS A 267 -10.89 9.01 14.06
CA CYS A 267 -10.47 9.36 12.70
C CYS A 267 -8.98 9.68 12.71
N VAL A 268 -8.23 9.16 11.74
CA VAL A 268 -6.83 9.48 11.55
C VAL A 268 -6.77 10.59 10.51
N GLU A 269 -6.03 11.66 10.80
CA GLU A 269 -5.71 12.67 9.80
C GLU A 269 -4.55 12.15 8.95
N ILE A 270 -4.83 11.92 7.67
CA ILE A 270 -3.81 11.54 6.70
C ILE A 270 -3.42 12.82 5.96
N VAL A 271 -2.19 13.24 6.17
CA VAL A 271 -1.56 14.30 5.34
C VAL A 271 -1.09 13.63 4.06
N LEU A 272 -1.89 13.71 2.99
CA LEU A 272 -1.46 13.27 1.67
C LEU A 272 -0.50 14.31 1.09
N HIS A 273 0.81 14.08 1.23
CA HIS A 273 1.81 14.83 0.47
C HIS A 273 1.99 14.16 -0.89
N PHE A 274 1.37 14.76 -1.92
CA PHE A 274 1.62 14.41 -3.32
C PHE A 274 3.00 14.96 -3.76
N SER A 275 4.08 14.41 -3.21
CA SER A 275 5.41 14.52 -3.81
C SER A 275 5.66 13.34 -4.72
N SER A 276 6.51 13.50 -5.73
CA SER A 276 6.91 12.52 -6.76
C SER A 276 7.59 11.23 -6.25
N VAL A 277 7.45 10.92 -4.96
CA VAL A 277 7.89 9.69 -4.33
C VAL A 277 6.69 8.73 -4.30
N PRO A 278 6.82 7.48 -4.75
CA PRO A 278 5.72 6.51 -4.69
C PRO A 278 5.19 6.39 -3.24
N MET A 279 3.86 6.41 -3.09
CA MET A 279 3.21 6.23 -1.80
C MET A 279 3.59 4.86 -1.24
N ALA A 280 4.41 4.87 -0.18
CA ALA A 280 4.59 3.71 0.67
C ALA A 280 3.35 3.58 1.56
N PHE A 281 2.46 2.66 1.20
CA PHE A 281 1.45 2.11 2.11
C PHE A 281 2.03 0.89 2.81
#